data_AF-A0A2V5V9Z7-F1
#
_entry.id   AF-A0A2V5V9Z7-F1
#
_cell.length_a   1.000
_cell.length_b   1.000
_cell.length_c   1.000
_cell.angle_alpha   90.00
_cell.angle_beta   90.00
_cell.angle_gamma   90.00
#
_symmetry.space_group_name_H-M   'P 1'
#
loop_
_entity.id
_entity.type
_entity.pdbx_description
1 polymer ?
#
loop_
_entity_poly.entity_id
_entity_poly.type
_entity_poly.pdbx_seq_one_letter_code
_entity_poly.pdbx_strand_id
1 'polypeptide(L)'
;MAAIHFLMRGDLSEIRCAGLCIQGSGENFRLTEVNCYNSTKEISPCDLILISVKATSISIYRACSTAPASAHDAADDAKWSWQRRISR
;
A
#
# COMPACT_ATOMS: atom_id res chain seq x y z
N MET A 1 -17.47 4.26 -11.08
CA MET A 1 -17.06 2.94 -10.57
C MET A 1 -15.80 3.15 -9.75
N ALA A 2 -15.72 2.63 -8.53
CA ALA A 2 -14.51 2.69 -7.73
C ALA A 2 -13.53 1.61 -8.20
N ALA A 3 -12.30 2.00 -8.50
CA ALA A 3 -11.24 1.09 -8.93
C ALA A 3 -10.14 1.02 -7.86
N ILE A 4 -9.63 -0.19 -7.59
CA ILE A 4 -8.54 -0.42 -6.65
C ILE A 4 -7.24 -0.49 -7.45
N HIS A 5 -6.23 0.27 -7.02
CA HIS A 5 -4.89 0.30 -7.62
C HIS A 5 -3.85 -0.14 -6.57
N PHE A 6 -2.99 -1.10 -6.94
CA PHE A 6 -1.93 -1.64 -6.08
C PHE A 6 -0.57 -1.10 -6.51
N LEU A 7 0.15 -0.47 -5.59
CA LEU A 7 1.55 -0.10 -5.78
C LEU A 7 2.45 -1.19 -5.16
N MET A 8 3.26 -1.85 -5.98
CA MET A 8 4.05 -3.02 -5.55
C MET A 8 5.52 -2.86 -5.94
N ARG A 9 6.44 -3.23 -5.04
CA ARG A 9 7.88 -3.22 -5.34
C ARG A 9 8.39 -4.53 -5.93
N GLY A 10 7.76 -5.65 -5.59
CA GLY A 10 8.11 -7.00 -6.02
C GLY A 10 6.94 -7.71 -6.70
N ASP A 11 7.24 -8.83 -7.34
CA ASP A 11 6.28 -9.81 -7.91
C ASP A 11 5.26 -9.24 -8.91
N LEU A 12 5.50 -8.03 -9.43
CA LEU A 12 4.62 -7.36 -10.38
C LEU A 12 4.35 -8.21 -11.62
N SER A 13 5.38 -8.84 -12.19
CA SER A 13 5.21 -9.67 -13.39
C SER A 13 4.35 -10.89 -13.13
N GLU A 14 4.50 -11.51 -11.95
CA GLU A 14 3.72 -12.69 -11.58
C GLU A 14 2.27 -12.31 -11.33
N ILE A 15 2.01 -11.21 -10.62
CA ILE A 15 0.66 -10.72 -10.33
C ILE A 15 -0.05 -10.22 -11.61
N ARG A 16 0.67 -9.61 -12.55
CA ARG A 16 0.08 -9.23 -13.85
C ARG A 16 -0.32 -10.43 -14.70
N CYS A 17 0.42 -11.53 -14.60
CA CYS A 17 0.17 -12.75 -15.36
C CYS A 17 -0.89 -13.64 -14.70
N ALA A 18 -0.78 -13.81 -13.38
CA ALA A 18 -1.51 -14.79 -12.59
C ALA A 18 -2.49 -14.16 -11.58
N GLY A 19 -2.64 -12.84 -11.55
CA GLY A 19 -3.54 -12.17 -10.61
C GLY A 19 -3.08 -12.27 -9.15
N LEU A 20 -3.98 -11.91 -8.23
CA LEU A 20 -3.73 -11.95 -6.78
C LEU A 20 -4.65 -12.99 -6.12
N CYS A 21 -4.06 -13.95 -5.41
CA CYS A 21 -4.81 -14.95 -4.64
C CYS A 21 -4.91 -14.50 -3.18
N ILE A 22 -6.13 -14.46 -2.64
CA ILE A 22 -6.41 -14.12 -1.26
C ILE A 22 -6.93 -15.37 -0.58
N GLN A 23 -6.19 -15.80 0.45
CA GLN A 23 -6.55 -16.97 1.25
C GLN A 23 -7.11 -16.51 2.59
N GLY A 24 -8.37 -16.85 2.83
CA GLY A 24 -9.07 -16.58 4.09
C GLY A 24 -9.33 -17.87 4.85
N SER A 25 -9.75 -17.75 6.11
CA SER A 25 -10.22 -18.90 6.90
C SER A 25 -11.52 -19.50 6.37
N GLY A 26 -12.30 -18.73 5.61
CA GLY A 26 -13.53 -19.16 4.97
C GLY A 26 -13.31 -19.48 3.49
N GLU A 27 -13.35 -18.45 2.65
CA GLU A 27 -13.22 -18.60 1.21
C GLU A 27 -11.88 -18.07 0.69
N ASN A 28 -11.37 -18.77 -0.31
CA ASN A 28 -10.23 -18.33 -1.10
C ASN A 28 -10.75 -17.71 -2.40
N PHE A 29 -10.27 -16.53 -2.75
CA PHE A 29 -10.68 -15.86 -3.97
C PHE A 29 -9.47 -15.34 -4.73
N ARG A 30 -9.62 -15.29 -6.06
CA ARG A 30 -8.56 -14.84 -6.97
C ARG A 30 -9.04 -13.64 -7.75
N LEU A 31 -8.28 -12.56 -7.67
CA LEU A 31 -8.44 -11.38 -8.50
C LEU A 31 -7.63 -11.59 -9.78
N THR A 32 -8.29 -11.90 -10.88
CA THR A 32 -7.63 -12.18 -12.17
C THR A 32 -7.12 -10.92 -12.87
N GLU A 33 -7.81 -9.80 -12.70
CA GLU A 33 -7.41 -8.50 -13.24
C GLU A 33 -7.11 -7.55 -12.10
N VAL A 34 -5.82 -7.22 -11.93
CA VAL A 34 -5.33 -6.36 -10.85
C VAL A 34 -4.63 -5.16 -11.48
N ASN A 35 -5.14 -3.96 -11.20
CA ASN A 35 -4.45 -2.72 -11.54
C ASN A 35 -3.21 -2.58 -10.63
N CYS A 36 -2.06 -3.07 -11.09
CA CYS A 36 -0.84 -3.06 -10.31
C CYS A 36 0.30 -2.36 -11.05
N TYR A 37 1.10 -1.62 -10.28
CA TYR A 37 2.13 -0.71 -10.80
C TYR A 37 3.37 -0.77 -9.91
N ASN A 38 4.54 -0.49 -10.47
CA ASN A 38 5.77 -0.31 -9.69
C ASN A 38 6.09 1.16 -9.39
N SER A 39 5.30 2.09 -9.95
CA SER A 39 5.53 3.53 -9.89
C SER A 39 4.21 4.27 -9.68
N THR A 40 4.23 5.29 -8.83
CA THR A 40 3.05 6.15 -8.57
C THR A 40 2.70 7.05 -9.75
N LYS A 41 3.64 7.27 -10.68
CA LYS A 41 3.42 8.12 -11.88
C LYS A 41 2.39 7.55 -12.85
N GLU A 42 2.16 6.23 -12.75
CA GLU A 42 1.23 5.50 -13.62
C GLU A 42 -0.16 5.34 -12.98
N ILE A 43 -0.30 5.73 -11.72
CA ILE A 43 -1.56 5.63 -10.97
C ILE A 43 -2.32 6.95 -11.15
N SER A 44 -3.59 6.85 -11.53
CA SER A 44 -4.49 8.00 -11.59
C SER A 44 -4.70 8.61 -10.20
N PRO A 45 -5.17 9.86 -10.08
CA PRO A 45 -5.57 10.42 -8.79
C PRO A 45 -6.53 9.48 -8.04
N CYS A 46 -6.23 9.21 -6.77
CA CYS A 46 -7.02 8.32 -5.91
C CYS A 46 -7.72 9.14 -4.83
N ASP A 47 -8.98 8.84 -4.55
CA ASP A 47 -9.74 9.45 -3.45
C ASP A 47 -9.28 8.95 -2.07
N LEU A 48 -8.70 7.74 -2.03
CA LEU A 48 -8.19 7.09 -0.81
C LEU A 48 -6.89 6.35 -1.11
N ILE A 49 -5.94 6.45 -0.17
CA ILE A 49 -4.66 5.72 -0.24
C ILE A 49 -4.47 4.96 1.08
N LEU A 50 -4.35 3.63 1.00
CA LEU A 50 -3.96 2.78 2.12
C LEU A 50 -2.47 2.41 2.01
N ILE A 51 -1.71 2.64 3.09
CA ILE A 51 -0.29 2.32 3.16
C ILE A 51 -0.07 1.22 4.20
N SER A 52 0.23 0.02 3.72
CA SER A 52 0.50 -1.17 4.55
C SER A 52 1.91 -1.72 4.29
N VAL A 53 2.92 -0.86 4.38
CA VAL A 53 4.33 -1.27 4.21
C VAL A 53 4.98 -1.53 5.57
N LYS A 54 5.98 -2.40 5.62
CA LYS A 54 6.79 -2.60 6.83
C LYS A 54 7.36 -1.25 7.27
N ALA A 55 7.29 -0.93 8.57
CA ALA A 55 7.67 0.38 9.12
C ALA A 55 9.10 0.84 8.74
N THR A 56 10.02 -0.09 8.48
CA THR A 56 11.40 0.25 8.04
C THR A 56 11.48 0.68 6.57
N SER A 57 10.39 0.57 5.79
CA SER A 57 10.29 0.99 4.39
C SER A 57 9.60 2.37 4.26
N ILE A 58 9.86 3.25 5.22
CA ILE A 58 9.19 4.54 5.40
C ILE A 58 9.38 5.51 4.23
N SER A 59 10.35 5.25 3.35
CA SER A 59 10.56 6.01 2.12
C SER A 59 9.36 5.95 1.16
N ILE A 60 8.53 4.90 1.22
CA ILE A 60 7.30 4.79 0.40
C ILE A 60 6.24 5.80 0.86
N TYR A 61 6.12 6.06 2.16
CA TYR A 61 5.18 7.07 2.68
C TYR A 61 5.46 8.45 2.10
N ARG A 62 6.74 8.85 2.03
CA ARG A 62 7.18 10.15 1.48
C ARG A 62 6.90 10.32 -0.01
N ALA A 63 6.85 9.22 -0.76
CA ALA A 63 6.55 9.24 -2.19
C ALA A 63 5.04 9.42 -2.47
N CYS A 64 4.17 8.99 -1.56
CA CYS A 64 2.72 9.15 -1.66
C CYS A 64 2.19 10.43 -0.98
N SER A 65 2.95 11.04 -0.06
CA SER A 65 2.52 12.16 0.79
C SER A 65 2.77 13.57 0.22
N THR A 66 2.72 13.76 -1.10
CA THR A 66 2.56 15.11 -1.68
C THR A 66 1.16 15.71 -1.43
N ALA A 67 0.36 15.12 -0.53
CA ALA A 67 -0.91 15.61 -0.01
C ALA A 67 -0.70 16.50 1.25
N PRO A 68 -1.61 17.44 1.55
CA PRO A 68 -1.35 18.60 2.42
C PRO A 68 -0.99 18.26 3.88
N ALA A 69 -0.23 19.17 4.48
CA ALA A 69 0.52 19.06 5.72
C ALA A 69 -0.24 18.59 6.99
N SER A 70 -1.57 18.53 6.99
CA SER A 70 -2.36 18.11 8.16
C SER A 70 -2.38 16.60 8.41
N ALA A 71 -1.98 15.78 7.43
CA ALA A 71 -1.87 14.32 7.59
C ALA A 71 -0.51 13.89 8.20
N HIS A 72 0.45 14.79 8.29
CA HIS A 72 1.82 14.49 8.73
C HIS A 72 1.90 14.19 10.23
N ASP A 73 1.20 14.97 11.06
CA ASP A 73 1.32 14.89 12.53
C ASP A 73 0.75 13.58 13.10
N ALA A 74 -0.38 13.10 12.55
CA ALA A 74 -1.00 11.85 12.98
C ALA A 74 -0.18 10.60 12.59
N ALA A 75 0.53 10.65 11.46
CA ALA A 75 1.37 9.55 11.00
C ALA A 75 2.67 9.45 11.81
N ASP A 76 3.26 10.58 12.21
CA ASP A 76 4.47 10.60 13.03
C ASP A 76 4.20 10.15 14.48
N ASP A 77 3.05 10.49 15.07
CA ASP A 77 2.65 9.97 16.39
C ASP A 77 2.41 8.45 16.40
N ALA A 78 1.73 7.94 15.37
CA ALA A 78 1.51 6.51 15.20
C ALA A 78 2.86 5.78 15.05
N LYS A 79 3.78 6.32 14.26
CA LYS A 79 5.14 5.79 14.07
C LYS A 79 5.93 5.72 15.39
N TRP A 80 5.88 6.78 16.21
CA TRP A 80 6.61 6.81 17.50
C TRP A 80 6.05 5.82 18.53
N SER A 81 4.72 5.62 18.53
CA SER A 81 4.06 4.62 19.36
C SER A 81 4.46 3.18 18.96
N TRP A 82 4.44 2.88 17.66
CA TRP A 82 4.81 1.56 17.13
C TRP A 82 6.29 1.22 17.32
N GLN A 83 7.22 2.16 17.11
CA GLN A 83 8.65 1.93 17.35
C GLN A 83 8.95 1.55 18.79
N ARG A 84 8.30 2.22 19.77
CA ARG A 84 8.45 1.87 21.20
C ARG A 84 7.92 0.48 21.55
N ARG A 85 7.03 -0.10 20.75
CA ARG A 85 6.44 -1.43 20.99
C ARG A 85 7.25 -2.59 20.42
N ILE A 86 8.14 -2.32 19.47
CA ILE A 86 9.04 -3.31 18.86
C ILE A 86 10.38 -3.38 19.62
N SER A 87 10.73 -2.32 20.36
CA SER A 87 11.94 -2.24 21.19
C SER A 87 11.72 -2.68 22.66
N ARG A 88 10.58 -3.27 22.99
CA ARG A 88 10.30 -3.97 24.26
C ARG A 88 10.08 -5.43 23.98
#